data_AF-A0A258QIJ9-F1
#
_entry.id   AF-A0A258QIJ9-F1
#
_cell.length_a   1.000
_cell.length_b   1.000
_cell.length_c   1.000
_cell.angle_alpha   90.00
_cell.angle_beta   90.00
_cell.angle_gamma   90.00
#
_symmetry.space_group_name_H-M   'P 1'
#
loop_
_entity.id
_entity.type
_entity.pdbx_description
1 polymer ?
#
loop_
_entity_poly.entity_id
_entity_poly.type
_entity_poly.pdbx_seq_one_letter_code
_entity_poly.pdbx_strand_id
1 'polypeptide(L)'
;MSNPNPKFPWLKHYLEGVPHQINLAGHASLLELIESSFAQFPDRIAMESMGKAMSYRKLDVLSQEFAAYLQTLGLDPGARVAIMFPNVPQYLIAMLGTLRAGYTVVNVNPLYTPRELEHQLRDSGAEVLAILENFAHVYQSIGDPSLVQKVIVSSLGESLGPKGVLVNLIARHVKKIVPHWDFPCIKFNQALKIGRGHGYRRPNVSLDNIAFLQYTGGTTGVSKGAVLLHRNILANILQIEAWLDPALVSRQE
;
A
#
# COMPACT_ATOMS: atom_id res chain seq x y z
N MET A 1 3.94 10.78 49.17
CA MET A 1 2.84 10.96 48.20
C MET A 1 2.61 9.62 47.52
N SER A 2 1.54 8.93 47.94
CA SER A 2 1.20 7.56 47.57
C SER A 2 0.73 7.48 46.12
N ASN A 3 1.47 6.74 45.30
CA ASN A 3 1.19 6.47 43.89
C ASN A 3 0.00 5.49 43.76
N PRO A 4 -1.20 5.88 43.28
CA PRO A 4 -2.35 5.01 43.27
C PRO A 4 -2.62 4.50 41.85
N ASN A 5 -1.90 3.46 41.40
CA ASN A 5 -2.51 2.49 40.48
C ASN A 5 -1.75 1.15 40.43
N PRO A 6 -2.13 0.14 41.25
CA PRO A 6 -1.48 -1.18 41.22
C PRO A 6 -1.78 -1.98 39.94
N LYS A 7 -2.69 -1.51 39.08
CA LYS A 7 -3.18 -2.27 37.91
C LYS A 7 -2.25 -2.21 36.70
N PHE A 8 -1.44 -1.16 36.56
CA PHE A 8 -0.57 -0.94 35.39
C PHE A 8 0.81 -0.41 35.84
N PRO A 9 1.65 -1.25 36.46
CA PRO A 9 2.91 -0.82 37.07
C PRO A 9 3.95 -0.28 36.08
N TRP A 10 3.77 -0.52 34.78
CA TRP A 10 4.65 0.00 33.73
C TRP A 10 4.43 1.49 33.42
N LEU A 11 3.30 2.09 33.79
CA LEU A 11 2.99 3.49 33.49
C LEU A 11 3.99 4.47 34.13
N LYS A 12 4.58 4.10 35.28
CA LYS A 12 5.64 4.89 35.93
C LYS A 12 6.93 5.00 35.11
N HIS A 13 7.09 4.19 34.07
CA HIS A 13 8.24 4.17 33.18
C HIS A 13 7.96 4.90 31.86
N TYR A 14 6.76 5.47 31.68
CA TYR A 14 6.47 6.29 30.51
C TYR A 14 7.22 7.61 30.62
N LEU A 15 7.65 8.15 29.48
CA LEU A 15 8.23 9.48 29.42
C LEU A 15 7.18 10.52 29.85
N GLU A 16 7.63 11.59 30.50
CA GLU A 16 6.77 12.71 30.86
C GLU A 16 6.09 13.27 29.59
N GLY A 17 4.79 13.53 29.68
CA GLY A 17 3.96 13.98 28.55
C GLY A 17 3.35 12.85 27.71
N VAL A 18 3.79 11.60 27.83
CA VAL A 18 3.19 10.48 27.06
C VAL A 18 1.85 10.07 27.70
N PRO A 19 0.71 10.16 26.97
CA PRO A 19 -0.58 9.78 27.51
C PRO A 19 -0.70 8.25 27.71
N HIS A 20 -1.43 7.84 28.76
CA HIS A 20 -1.65 6.42 29.06
C HIS A 20 -2.74 5.78 28.19
N GLN A 21 -3.50 6.58 27.44
CA GLN A 21 -4.54 6.14 26.51
C GLN A 21 -4.50 6.99 25.25
N ILE A 22 -4.72 6.36 24.10
CA ILE A 22 -4.89 7.06 22.82
C ILE A 22 -6.38 7.24 22.52
N ASN A 23 -6.73 8.33 21.83
CA ASN A 23 -8.11 8.58 21.40
C ASN A 23 -8.24 8.41 19.89
N LEU A 24 -9.00 7.40 19.46
CA LEU A 24 -9.26 7.15 18.03
C LEU A 24 -10.36 8.05 17.45
N ALA A 25 -11.15 8.75 18.28
CA ALA A 25 -12.31 9.53 17.84
C ALA A 25 -11.94 10.74 16.96
N GLY A 26 -10.66 11.09 16.84
CA GLY A 26 -10.18 12.16 15.97
C GLY A 26 -10.18 11.84 14.48
N HIS A 27 -10.39 10.57 14.09
CA HIS A 27 -10.40 10.15 12.68
C HIS A 27 -11.51 9.12 12.39
N ALA A 28 -12.30 9.35 11.35
CA ALA A 28 -13.31 8.41 10.86
C ALA A 28 -12.70 7.20 10.15
N SER A 29 -11.52 7.34 9.55
CA SER A 29 -10.76 6.23 8.96
C SER A 29 -9.30 6.59 8.67
N LEU A 30 -8.45 5.58 8.42
CA LEU A 30 -7.08 5.79 7.92
C LEU A 30 -7.04 6.66 6.65
N LEU A 31 -8.07 6.57 5.80
CA LEU A 31 -8.17 7.36 4.59
C LEU A 31 -8.27 8.86 4.90
N GLU A 32 -9.06 9.24 5.91
CA GLU A 32 -9.17 10.65 6.32
C GLU A 32 -7.84 11.20 6.82
N LEU A 33 -7.10 10.45 7.63
CA LEU A 33 -5.77 10.85 8.10
C LEU A 33 -4.79 11.07 6.93
N ILE A 34 -4.83 10.20 5.92
CA ILE A 34 -3.99 10.32 4.73
C ILE A 34 -4.38 11.59 3.94
N GLU A 35 -5.68 11.80 3.72
CA GLU A 35 -6.21 12.95 2.98
C GLU A 35 -5.86 14.27 3.66
N SER A 36 -6.04 14.36 4.98
CA SER A 36 -5.72 15.57 5.75
C SER A 36 -4.21 15.86 5.73
N SER A 37 -3.38 14.82 5.88
CA SER A 37 -1.92 14.94 5.84
C SER A 37 -1.42 15.43 4.48
N PHE A 38 -2.00 14.92 3.39
CA PHE A 38 -1.63 15.31 2.02
C PHE A 38 -2.07 16.74 1.69
N ALA A 39 -3.22 17.16 2.22
CA ALA A 39 -3.71 18.53 2.09
C ALA A 39 -2.88 19.53 2.91
N GLN A 40 -2.37 19.12 4.07
CA GLN A 40 -1.57 19.97 4.95
C GLN A 40 -0.15 20.19 4.44
N PHE A 41 0.47 19.17 3.82
CA PHE A 41 1.87 19.22 3.37
C PHE A 41 2.06 18.92 1.88
N PRO A 42 1.30 19.55 0.96
CA PRO A 42 1.22 19.10 -0.43
C PRO A 42 2.55 19.24 -1.18
N ASP A 43 3.35 20.24 -0.84
CA ASP A 43 4.60 20.54 -1.56
C ASP A 43 5.84 19.88 -0.93
N ARG A 44 5.69 19.19 0.22
CA ARG A 44 6.77 18.38 0.80
C ARG A 44 7.02 17.14 -0.06
N ILE A 45 8.28 16.71 -0.07
CA ILE A 45 8.68 15.48 -0.76
C ILE A 45 8.15 14.28 0.03
N ALA A 46 7.36 13.44 -0.64
CA ALA A 46 6.80 12.21 -0.08
C ALA A 46 7.73 11.02 -0.27
N MET A 47 8.42 10.96 -1.42
CA MET A 47 9.36 9.88 -1.73
C MET A 47 10.39 10.32 -2.77
N GLU A 48 11.52 9.62 -2.79
CA GLU A 48 12.55 9.74 -3.81
C GLU A 48 12.91 8.37 -4.37
N SER A 49 13.07 8.29 -5.69
CA SER A 49 13.47 7.05 -6.37
C SER A 49 14.26 7.38 -7.62
N MET A 50 15.42 6.73 -7.81
CA MET A 50 16.28 6.88 -8.98
C MET A 50 16.60 8.35 -9.30
N GLY A 51 16.88 9.16 -8.26
CA GLY A 51 17.20 10.58 -8.38
C GLY A 51 16.02 11.48 -8.76
N LYS A 52 14.77 10.99 -8.64
CA LYS A 52 13.56 11.78 -8.81
C LYS A 52 12.75 11.83 -7.52
N ALA A 53 12.40 13.05 -7.12
CA ALA A 53 11.50 13.30 -6.01
C ALA A 53 10.04 13.36 -6.48
N MET A 54 9.12 12.91 -5.63
CA MET A 54 7.68 13.04 -5.81
C MET A 54 7.09 13.70 -4.56
N SER A 55 6.35 14.79 -4.75
CA SER A 55 5.66 15.49 -3.66
C SER A 55 4.39 14.77 -3.22
N TYR A 56 3.89 15.09 -2.03
CA TYR A 56 2.59 14.61 -1.54
C TYR A 56 1.45 14.98 -2.49
N ARG A 57 1.44 16.19 -3.05
CA ARG A 57 0.45 16.61 -4.06
C ARG A 57 0.44 15.69 -5.27
N LYS A 58 1.62 15.28 -5.76
CA LYS A 58 1.70 14.40 -6.93
C LYS A 58 1.26 12.98 -6.58
N LEU A 59 1.66 12.48 -5.41
CA LEU A 59 1.22 11.18 -4.90
C LEU A 59 -0.29 11.14 -4.69
N ASP A 60 -0.88 12.21 -4.15
CA ASP A 60 -2.31 12.37 -3.93
C ASP A 60 -3.08 12.13 -5.23
N VAL A 61 -2.76 12.90 -6.27
CA VAL A 61 -3.38 12.79 -7.60
C VAL A 61 -3.24 11.39 -8.17
N LEU A 62 -2.02 10.83 -8.17
CA LEU A 62 -1.79 9.48 -8.74
C LEU A 62 -2.54 8.40 -7.98
N SER A 63 -2.63 8.50 -6.65
CA SER A 63 -3.37 7.55 -5.83
C SER A 63 -4.89 7.64 -6.08
N GLN A 64 -5.43 8.84 -6.29
CA GLN A 64 -6.83 9.03 -6.68
C GLN A 64 -7.11 8.50 -8.10
N GLU A 65 -6.20 8.70 -9.05
CA GLU A 65 -6.30 8.13 -10.39
C GLU A 65 -6.30 6.59 -10.35
N PHE A 66 -5.44 5.98 -9.52
CA PHE A 66 -5.44 4.52 -9.34
C PHE A 66 -6.73 4.03 -8.67
N ALA A 67 -7.22 4.74 -7.65
CA ALA A 67 -8.48 4.42 -6.97
C ALA A 67 -9.67 4.46 -7.93
N ALA A 68 -9.77 5.52 -8.74
CA ALA A 68 -10.80 5.67 -9.75
C ALA A 68 -10.76 4.55 -10.79
N TYR A 69 -9.56 4.10 -11.18
CA TYR A 69 -9.42 2.93 -12.04
C TYR A 69 -9.99 1.67 -11.40
N LEU A 70 -9.62 1.38 -10.16
CA LEU A 70 -10.15 0.19 -9.46
C LEU A 70 -11.69 0.24 -9.36
N GLN A 71 -12.27 1.42 -9.13
CA GLN A 71 -13.72 1.60 -9.11
C GLN A 71 -14.39 1.31 -10.46
N THR A 72 -13.68 1.47 -11.58
CA THR A 72 -14.20 1.07 -12.90
C THR A 72 -14.37 -0.44 -13.08
N LEU A 73 -13.72 -1.24 -12.24
CA LEU A 73 -13.81 -2.70 -12.30
C LEU A 73 -15.10 -3.25 -11.69
N GLY A 74 -15.85 -2.44 -10.94
CA GLY A 74 -17.12 -2.85 -10.34
C GLY A 74 -16.98 -3.94 -9.28
N LEU A 75 -15.85 -3.97 -8.56
CA LEU A 75 -15.60 -4.95 -7.50
C LEU A 75 -16.51 -4.70 -6.30
N ASP A 76 -16.83 -5.76 -5.57
CA ASP A 76 -17.62 -5.69 -4.34
C ASP A 76 -16.89 -4.86 -3.25
N PRO A 77 -17.64 -4.20 -2.34
CA PRO A 77 -17.04 -3.52 -1.19
C PRO A 77 -16.13 -4.44 -0.38
N GLY A 78 -14.90 -3.99 -0.09
CA GLY A 78 -13.91 -4.81 0.61
C GLY A 78 -13.20 -5.84 -0.27
N ALA A 79 -13.33 -5.77 -1.60
CA ALA A 79 -12.51 -6.53 -2.54
C ALA A 79 -11.01 -6.39 -2.22
N ARG A 80 -10.23 -7.43 -2.52
CA ARG A 80 -8.81 -7.52 -2.15
C ARG A 80 -7.94 -7.24 -3.37
N VAL A 81 -7.00 -6.31 -3.21
CA VAL A 81 -6.00 -5.97 -4.23
C VAL A 81 -4.63 -6.42 -3.74
N ALA A 82 -4.09 -7.44 -4.39
CA ALA A 82 -2.73 -7.91 -4.18
C ALA A 82 -1.71 -6.95 -4.82
N ILE A 83 -0.69 -6.58 -4.07
CA ILE A 83 0.35 -5.64 -4.49
C ILE A 83 1.70 -6.32 -4.35
N MET A 84 2.30 -6.69 -5.48
CA MET A 84 3.61 -7.35 -5.60
C MET A 84 4.61 -6.39 -6.26
N PHE A 85 4.94 -5.32 -5.54
CA PHE A 85 5.96 -4.35 -5.93
C PHE A 85 7.13 -4.38 -4.92
N PRO A 86 8.37 -4.15 -5.39
CA PRO A 86 9.48 -3.82 -4.49
C PRO A 86 9.35 -2.35 -4.03
N ASN A 87 10.40 -1.79 -3.42
CA ASN A 87 10.45 -0.39 -3.00
C ASN A 87 10.55 0.56 -4.20
N VAL A 88 9.45 0.72 -4.93
CA VAL A 88 9.28 1.62 -6.07
C VAL A 88 8.07 2.52 -5.86
N PRO A 89 8.01 3.72 -6.48
CA PRO A 89 6.90 4.66 -6.30
C PRO A 89 5.50 4.07 -6.55
N GLN A 90 5.40 3.12 -7.49
CA GLN A 90 4.15 2.45 -7.85
C GLN A 90 3.53 1.67 -6.68
N TYR A 91 4.36 1.16 -5.75
CA TYR A 91 3.87 0.53 -4.52
C TYR A 91 2.99 1.50 -3.72
N LEU A 92 3.50 2.70 -3.42
CA LEU A 92 2.77 3.69 -2.65
C LEU A 92 1.53 4.19 -3.38
N ILE A 93 1.62 4.41 -4.69
CA ILE A 93 0.46 4.79 -5.52
C ILE A 93 -0.63 3.71 -5.45
N ALA A 94 -0.27 2.44 -5.64
CA ALA A 94 -1.20 1.32 -5.66
C ALA A 94 -1.82 1.06 -4.28
N MET A 95 -1.00 1.10 -3.22
CA MET A 95 -1.45 0.91 -1.83
C MET A 95 -2.44 2.00 -1.44
N LEU A 96 -2.08 3.27 -1.62
CA LEU A 96 -2.96 4.39 -1.29
C LEU A 96 -4.21 4.40 -2.16
N GLY A 97 -4.09 4.11 -3.46
CA GLY A 97 -5.23 4.05 -4.36
C GLY A 97 -6.19 2.90 -4.03
N THR A 98 -5.68 1.76 -3.55
CA THR A 98 -6.51 0.65 -3.06
C THR A 98 -7.31 1.06 -1.83
N LEU A 99 -6.66 1.67 -0.83
CA LEU A 99 -7.34 2.16 0.37
C LEU A 99 -8.37 3.25 0.04
N ARG A 100 -8.02 4.17 -0.87
CA ARG A 100 -8.93 5.22 -1.39
C ARG A 100 -10.13 4.62 -2.11
N ALA A 101 -9.97 3.53 -2.83
CA ALA A 101 -11.08 2.85 -3.50
C ALA A 101 -12.02 2.13 -2.51
N GLY A 102 -11.65 2.02 -1.22
CA GLY A 102 -12.42 1.30 -0.20
C GLY A 102 -12.15 -0.20 -0.22
N TYR A 103 -11.01 -0.60 -0.79
CA TYR A 103 -10.58 -1.98 -0.95
C TYR A 103 -9.46 -2.33 0.04
N THR A 104 -9.26 -3.62 0.24
CA THR A 104 -8.27 -4.16 1.15
C THR A 104 -6.96 -4.42 0.42
N VAL A 105 -5.86 -3.95 1.00
CA VAL A 105 -4.51 -4.19 0.48
C VAL A 105 -4.01 -5.56 0.92
N VAL A 106 -3.51 -6.36 -0.02
CA VAL A 106 -2.79 -7.61 0.25
C VAL A 106 -1.34 -7.42 -0.17
N ASN A 107 -0.44 -7.24 0.78
CA ASN A 107 0.98 -7.08 0.48
C ASN A 107 1.61 -8.42 0.11
N VAL A 108 2.23 -8.48 -1.07
CA VAL A 108 2.87 -9.69 -1.60
C VAL A 108 4.36 -9.43 -1.75
N ASN A 109 5.18 -10.32 -1.20
CA ASN A 109 6.63 -10.20 -1.34
C ASN A 109 7.06 -10.52 -2.79
N PRO A 110 7.78 -9.62 -3.48
CA PRO A 110 8.26 -9.86 -4.85
C PRO A 110 9.18 -11.08 -5.02
N LEU A 111 9.75 -11.60 -3.93
CA LEU A 111 10.64 -12.76 -3.91
C LEU A 111 9.90 -14.09 -3.75
N TYR A 112 8.57 -14.09 -3.68
CA TYR A 112 7.81 -15.32 -3.59
C TYR A 112 7.98 -16.20 -4.84
N THR A 113 8.03 -17.50 -4.59
CA THR A 113 7.92 -18.54 -5.61
C THR A 113 6.48 -18.59 -6.16
N PRO A 114 6.25 -19.21 -7.34
CA PRO A 114 4.90 -19.34 -7.89
C PRO A 114 3.91 -20.01 -6.93
N ARG A 115 4.36 -21.04 -6.19
CA ARG A 115 3.53 -21.75 -5.21
C ARG A 115 3.13 -20.86 -4.03
N GLU A 116 4.04 -20.05 -3.52
CA GLU A 116 3.76 -19.13 -2.40
C GLU A 116 2.82 -18.00 -2.84
N LEU A 117 3.04 -17.46 -4.04
CA LEU A 117 2.16 -16.47 -4.65
C LEU A 117 0.75 -17.04 -4.86
N GLU A 118 0.64 -18.23 -5.45
CA GLU A 118 -0.64 -18.91 -5.67
C GLU A 118 -1.38 -19.11 -4.35
N HIS A 119 -0.70 -19.65 -3.32
CA HIS A 119 -1.28 -19.85 -2.00
C HIS A 119 -1.84 -18.54 -1.44
N GLN A 120 -1.06 -17.47 -1.43
CA GLN A 120 -1.51 -16.19 -0.88
C GLN A 120 -2.67 -15.58 -1.68
N LEU A 121 -2.66 -15.66 -3.01
CA LEU A 121 -3.74 -15.15 -3.86
C LEU A 121 -5.05 -15.91 -3.60
N ARG A 122 -4.99 -17.25 -3.50
CA ARG A 122 -6.17 -18.09 -3.17
C ARG A 122 -6.68 -17.82 -1.77
N ASP A 123 -5.79 -17.81 -0.77
CA ASP A 123 -6.16 -17.65 0.64
C ASP A 123 -6.72 -16.25 0.93
N SER A 124 -6.16 -15.21 0.32
CA SER A 124 -6.68 -13.84 0.47
C SER A 124 -7.93 -13.58 -0.37
N GLY A 125 -8.16 -14.40 -1.40
CA GLY A 125 -9.15 -14.18 -2.44
C GLY A 125 -8.94 -12.86 -3.18
N ALA A 126 -7.69 -12.48 -3.45
CA ALA A 126 -7.40 -11.27 -4.21
C ALA A 126 -8.07 -11.31 -5.58
N GLU A 127 -8.78 -10.24 -5.94
CA GLU A 127 -9.47 -10.11 -7.23
C GLU A 127 -8.62 -9.34 -8.24
N VAL A 128 -7.68 -8.54 -7.76
CA VAL A 128 -6.76 -7.75 -8.57
C VAL A 128 -5.32 -8.00 -8.11
N LEU A 129 -4.39 -8.14 -9.06
CA LEU A 129 -2.95 -8.18 -8.80
C LEU A 129 -2.25 -7.01 -9.50
N ALA A 130 -1.60 -6.14 -8.73
CA ALA A 130 -0.67 -5.13 -9.23
C ALA A 130 0.77 -5.62 -9.05
N ILE A 131 1.53 -5.74 -10.14
CA ILE A 131 2.84 -6.41 -10.14
C ILE A 131 3.87 -5.68 -11.01
N LEU A 132 5.14 -5.71 -10.63
CA LEU A 132 6.22 -5.23 -11.49
C LEU A 132 6.58 -6.26 -12.56
N GLU A 133 6.84 -5.81 -13.80
CA GLU A 133 7.12 -6.70 -14.94
C GLU A 133 8.26 -7.71 -14.69
N ASN A 134 9.23 -7.37 -13.84
CA ASN A 134 10.33 -8.27 -13.45
C ASN A 134 9.82 -9.57 -12.79
N PHE A 135 8.70 -9.50 -12.07
CA PHE A 135 8.12 -10.62 -11.32
C PHE A 135 6.90 -11.22 -12.02
N ALA A 136 6.44 -10.66 -13.15
CA ALA A 136 5.26 -11.15 -13.87
C ALA A 136 5.39 -12.62 -14.31
N HIS A 137 6.61 -13.09 -14.60
CA HIS A 137 6.87 -14.50 -14.90
C HIS A 137 6.50 -15.45 -13.75
N VAL A 138 6.59 -15.00 -12.49
CA VAL A 138 6.21 -15.80 -11.31
C VAL A 138 4.71 -16.09 -11.33
N TYR A 139 3.89 -15.07 -11.62
CA TYR A 139 2.44 -15.23 -11.78
C TYR A 139 2.11 -16.14 -12.96
N GLN A 140 2.78 -15.95 -14.11
CA GLN A 140 2.60 -16.82 -15.27
C GLN A 140 2.89 -18.29 -14.95
N SER A 141 3.95 -18.56 -14.18
CA SER A 141 4.34 -19.93 -13.80
C SER A 141 3.31 -20.66 -12.92
N ILE A 142 2.32 -19.96 -12.37
CA ILE A 142 1.17 -20.60 -11.69
C ILE A 142 0.32 -21.39 -12.70
N GLY A 143 0.23 -20.92 -13.95
CA GLY A 143 -0.52 -21.59 -15.02
C GLY A 143 -2.04 -21.37 -14.99
N ASP A 144 -2.54 -20.53 -14.09
CA ASP A 144 -3.96 -20.17 -13.98
C ASP A 144 -4.14 -18.65 -14.12
N PRO A 145 -4.33 -18.12 -15.34
CA PRO A 145 -4.49 -16.69 -15.56
C PRO A 145 -5.81 -16.14 -14.99
N SER A 146 -6.76 -17.02 -14.62
CA SER A 146 -8.05 -16.66 -14.03
C SER A 146 -8.03 -16.56 -12.51
N LEU A 147 -6.87 -16.82 -11.88
CA LEU A 147 -6.69 -16.76 -10.45
C LEU A 147 -7.09 -15.42 -9.83
N VAL A 148 -6.89 -14.33 -10.58
CA VAL A 148 -7.41 -13.00 -10.27
C VAL A 148 -8.17 -12.45 -11.47
N GLN A 149 -9.18 -11.62 -11.23
CA GLN A 149 -10.00 -11.00 -12.29
C GLN A 149 -9.20 -9.98 -13.13
N LYS A 150 -8.24 -9.28 -12.52
CA LYS A 150 -7.44 -8.26 -13.20
C LYS A 150 -5.98 -8.29 -12.79
N VAL A 151 -5.09 -8.25 -13.79
CA VAL A 151 -3.66 -8.02 -13.56
C VAL A 151 -3.26 -6.66 -14.11
N ILE A 152 -2.61 -5.86 -13.27
CA ILE A 152 -2.03 -4.56 -13.60
C ILE A 152 -0.51 -4.70 -13.54
N VAL A 153 0.15 -4.56 -14.69
CA VAL A 153 1.62 -4.68 -14.77
C VAL A 153 2.24 -3.29 -14.86
N SER A 154 3.16 -2.98 -13.96
CA SER A 154 4.02 -1.80 -14.07
C SER A 154 5.35 -2.17 -14.71
N SER A 155 5.87 -1.28 -15.53
CA SER A 155 7.26 -1.33 -15.98
C SER A 155 8.18 -0.53 -15.06
N LEU A 156 9.48 -0.84 -15.01
CA LEU A 156 10.45 -0.11 -14.17
C LEU A 156 10.57 1.37 -14.58
N GLY A 157 10.53 1.63 -15.89
CA GLY A 157 10.67 2.96 -16.46
C GLY A 157 9.38 3.79 -16.54
N GLU A 158 8.21 3.22 -16.23
CA GLU A 158 6.92 3.90 -16.49
C GLU A 158 6.75 5.23 -15.76
N SER A 159 7.38 5.40 -14.58
CA SER A 159 7.36 6.64 -13.79
C SER A 159 8.52 7.60 -14.13
N LEU A 160 9.44 7.22 -15.01
CA LEU A 160 10.65 7.98 -15.34
C LEU A 160 10.51 8.90 -16.57
N GLY A 161 9.32 8.99 -17.17
CA GLY A 161 9.09 9.85 -18.34
C GLY A 161 9.88 9.35 -19.58
N PRO A 162 10.40 10.24 -20.45
CA PRO A 162 11.15 9.83 -21.64
C PRO A 162 12.36 8.94 -21.35
N LYS A 163 13.03 9.16 -20.20
CA LYS A 163 14.14 8.31 -19.74
C LYS A 163 13.70 6.88 -19.39
N GLY A 164 12.42 6.68 -19.14
CA GLY A 164 11.80 5.38 -18.87
C GLY A 164 11.91 4.39 -20.03
N VAL A 165 11.87 4.88 -21.27
CA VAL A 165 12.05 4.05 -22.46
C VAL A 165 13.44 3.41 -22.46
N LEU A 166 14.48 4.20 -22.16
CA LEU A 166 15.84 3.70 -22.06
C LEU A 166 16.02 2.73 -20.89
N VAL A 167 15.43 3.02 -19.73
CA VAL A 167 15.46 2.12 -18.56
C VAL A 167 14.80 0.78 -18.88
N ASN A 168 13.62 0.80 -19.51
CA ASN A 168 12.94 -0.42 -19.94
C ASN A 168 13.76 -1.20 -20.97
N LEU A 169 14.40 -0.49 -21.91
CA LEU A 169 15.23 -1.11 -22.94
C LEU A 169 16.48 -1.77 -22.33
N ILE A 170 17.15 -1.10 -21.39
CA ILE A 170 18.28 -1.67 -20.64
C ILE A 170 17.83 -2.87 -19.80
N ALA A 171 16.71 -2.75 -19.07
CA ALA A 171 16.19 -3.83 -18.23
C ALA A 171 15.87 -5.10 -19.06
N ARG A 172 15.21 -4.92 -20.21
CA ARG A 172 14.78 -6.03 -21.07
C ARG A 172 15.90 -6.61 -21.92
N HIS A 173 16.70 -5.77 -22.58
CA HIS A 173 17.62 -6.22 -23.63
C HIS A 173 19.07 -6.34 -23.17
N VAL A 174 19.50 -5.50 -22.21
CA VAL A 174 20.90 -5.48 -21.77
C VAL A 174 21.09 -6.33 -20.51
N LYS A 175 20.27 -6.09 -19.49
CA LYS A 175 20.36 -6.82 -18.22
C LYS A 175 19.56 -8.13 -18.21
N LYS A 176 18.62 -8.33 -19.16
CA LYS A 176 17.72 -9.49 -19.23
C LYS A 176 17.02 -9.81 -17.90
N ILE A 177 16.75 -8.78 -17.09
CA ILE A 177 16.13 -8.91 -15.75
C ILE A 177 14.60 -8.99 -15.81
N VAL A 178 14.04 -9.03 -17.02
CA VAL A 178 12.61 -9.22 -17.28
C VAL A 178 12.48 -10.52 -18.06
N PRO A 179 12.22 -11.66 -17.39
CA PRO A 179 11.94 -12.91 -18.07
C PRO A 179 10.69 -12.78 -18.96
N HIS A 180 10.56 -13.65 -19.96
CA HIS A 180 9.41 -13.63 -20.85
C HIS A 180 8.12 -13.97 -20.09
N TRP A 181 7.06 -13.21 -20.34
CA TRP A 181 5.71 -13.48 -19.86
C TRP A 181 4.67 -12.97 -20.88
N ASP A 182 3.52 -13.62 -20.92
CA ASP A 182 2.39 -13.35 -21.80
C ASP A 182 1.08 -13.79 -21.11
N PHE A 183 0.31 -12.82 -20.64
CA PHE A 183 -1.04 -13.02 -20.11
C PHE A 183 -1.84 -11.71 -20.21
N PRO A 184 -3.19 -11.78 -20.22
CA PRO A 184 -4.03 -10.60 -20.27
C PRO A 184 -3.78 -9.66 -19.08
N CYS A 185 -3.35 -8.44 -19.36
CA CYS A 185 -3.10 -7.43 -18.35
C CYS A 185 -3.36 -6.01 -18.88
N ILE A 186 -3.42 -5.06 -17.97
CA ILE A 186 -3.35 -3.63 -18.29
C ILE A 186 -2.03 -3.05 -17.78
N LYS A 187 -1.49 -2.07 -18.49
CA LYS A 187 -0.31 -1.31 -18.01
C LYS A 187 -0.71 -0.35 -16.90
N PHE A 188 0.16 -0.18 -15.91
CA PHE A 188 -0.10 0.70 -14.76
C PHE A 188 -0.44 2.14 -15.18
N ASN A 189 0.30 2.71 -16.14
CA ASN A 189 0.00 4.06 -16.65
C ASN A 189 -1.33 4.14 -17.42
N GLN A 190 -1.75 3.04 -18.05
CA GLN A 190 -3.05 2.99 -18.73
C GLN A 190 -4.18 2.92 -17.70
N ALA A 191 -4.02 2.15 -16.61
CA ALA A 191 -4.93 2.17 -15.48
C ALA A 191 -5.09 3.61 -14.92
N LEU A 192 -3.98 4.30 -14.63
CA LEU A 192 -4.01 5.70 -14.18
C LEU A 192 -4.75 6.63 -15.17
N LYS A 193 -4.48 6.48 -16.48
CA LYS A 193 -5.14 7.28 -17.52
C LYS A 193 -6.65 7.05 -17.56
N ILE A 194 -7.11 5.81 -17.41
CA ILE A 194 -8.54 5.47 -17.35
C ILE A 194 -9.16 6.07 -16.10
N GLY A 195 -8.53 5.86 -14.93
CA GLY A 195 -9.04 6.39 -13.67
C GLY A 195 -9.12 7.92 -13.64
N ARG A 196 -8.13 8.62 -14.20
CA ARG A 196 -8.17 10.07 -14.40
C ARG A 196 -9.40 10.52 -15.20
N GLY A 197 -9.78 9.76 -16.23
CA GLY A 197 -10.96 10.06 -17.04
C GLY A 197 -12.28 9.72 -16.36
N HIS A 198 -12.29 8.74 -15.45
CA HIS A 198 -13.49 8.32 -14.72
C HIS A 198 -13.81 9.24 -13.52
N GLY A 199 -12.77 9.76 -12.86
CA GLY A 199 -12.89 10.54 -11.64
C GLY A 199 -13.02 9.67 -10.40
N TYR A 200 -12.32 10.07 -9.33
CA TYR A 200 -12.37 9.38 -8.04
C TYR A 200 -13.66 9.71 -7.28
N ARG A 201 -14.34 8.68 -6.78
CA ARG A 201 -15.49 8.82 -5.88
C ARG A 201 -15.12 8.34 -4.49
N ARG A 202 -15.12 9.22 -3.50
CA ARG A 202 -14.75 8.85 -2.13
C ARG A 202 -15.76 7.83 -1.56
N PRO A 203 -15.33 6.61 -1.20
CA PRO A 203 -16.21 5.61 -0.61
C PRO A 203 -16.51 5.93 0.84
N ASN A 204 -17.56 5.29 1.38
CA ASN A 204 -17.81 5.30 2.81
C ASN A 204 -16.97 4.20 3.48
N VAL A 205 -15.90 4.60 4.16
CA VAL A 205 -14.98 3.70 4.86
C VAL A 205 -15.01 4.04 6.35
N SER A 206 -15.16 3.00 7.16
CA SER A 206 -15.19 3.07 8.61
C SER A 206 -13.94 2.46 9.23
N LEU A 207 -13.77 2.70 10.53
CA LEU A 207 -12.74 2.11 11.37
C LEU A 207 -12.71 0.57 11.37
N ASP A 208 -13.83 -0.06 11.02
CA ASP A 208 -14.06 -1.50 11.15
C ASP A 208 -13.92 -2.24 9.82
N ASN A 209 -13.71 -1.52 8.72
CA ASN A 209 -13.35 -2.13 7.45
C ASN A 209 -11.91 -2.65 7.51
N ILE A 210 -11.62 -3.69 6.70
CA ILE A 210 -10.28 -4.27 6.58
C ILE A 210 -9.44 -3.36 5.68
N ALA A 211 -8.35 -2.83 6.23
CA ALA A 211 -7.39 -2.03 5.48
C ALA A 211 -6.32 -2.93 4.82
N PHE A 212 -5.80 -3.91 5.58
CA PHE A 212 -4.72 -4.79 5.10
C PHE A 212 -4.96 -6.25 5.50
N LEU A 213 -4.56 -7.15 4.61
CA LEU A 213 -4.22 -8.53 4.96
C LEU A 213 -2.69 -8.65 4.94
N GLN A 214 -2.08 -8.67 6.11
CA GLN A 214 -0.63 -8.78 6.24
C GLN A 214 -0.24 -10.25 6.42
N TYR A 215 0.26 -10.86 5.36
CA TYR A 215 0.71 -12.25 5.44
C TYR A 215 2.00 -12.37 6.22
N THR A 216 2.05 -13.39 7.06
CA THR A 216 3.21 -13.81 7.82
C THR A 216 3.33 -15.33 7.75
N GLY A 217 4.54 -15.83 7.63
CA GLY A 217 4.82 -17.27 7.62
C GLY A 217 6.29 -17.46 7.93
N GLY A 218 6.59 -18.36 8.88
CA GLY A 218 7.96 -18.82 9.10
C GLY A 218 8.40 -19.75 7.96
N THR A 219 9.65 -20.19 7.99
CA THR A 219 10.21 -21.12 6.98
C THR A 219 9.59 -22.52 7.00
N THR A 220 8.77 -22.84 8.00
CA THR A 220 8.28 -24.20 8.29
C THR A 220 6.76 -24.37 8.20
N GLY A 221 5.99 -23.32 7.87
CA GLY A 221 4.53 -23.38 7.83
C GLY A 221 3.90 -22.58 6.69
N VAL A 222 2.67 -22.95 6.33
CA VAL A 222 1.84 -22.21 5.37
C VAL A 222 1.60 -20.80 5.89
N SER A 223 1.79 -19.79 5.04
CA SER A 223 1.61 -18.39 5.43
C SER A 223 0.15 -18.09 5.77
N LYS A 224 -0.06 -17.20 6.73
CA LYS A 224 -1.37 -16.77 7.24
C LYS A 224 -1.49 -15.26 7.19
N GLY A 225 -2.66 -14.77 6.78
CA GLY A 225 -2.99 -13.34 6.77
C GLY A 225 -3.42 -12.85 8.15
N ALA A 226 -2.72 -11.85 8.70
CA ALA A 226 -3.22 -11.04 9.79
C ALA A 226 -4.19 -9.99 9.24
N VAL A 227 -5.42 -9.97 9.76
CA VAL A 227 -6.44 -8.98 9.39
C VAL A 227 -6.17 -7.69 10.16
N LEU A 228 -5.88 -6.60 9.45
CA LEU A 228 -5.67 -5.28 10.02
C LEU A 228 -6.78 -4.34 9.55
N LEU A 229 -7.56 -3.87 10.51
CA LEU A 229 -8.64 -2.90 10.29
C LEU A 229 -8.08 -1.48 10.26
N HIS A 230 -8.84 -0.53 9.70
CA HIS A 230 -8.47 0.89 9.72
C HIS A 230 -8.14 1.37 11.15
N ARG A 231 -8.92 0.95 12.17
CA ARG A 231 -8.62 1.26 13.59
C ARG A 231 -7.30 0.70 14.10
N ASN A 232 -6.85 -0.46 13.62
CA ASN A 232 -5.59 -1.04 14.08
C ASN A 232 -4.40 -0.19 13.61
N ILE A 233 -4.44 0.25 12.36
CA ILE A 233 -3.39 1.08 11.78
C ILE A 233 -3.39 2.48 12.41
N LEU A 234 -4.56 3.10 12.54
CA LEU A 234 -4.69 4.40 13.21
C LEU A 234 -4.19 4.36 14.66
N ALA A 235 -4.58 3.33 15.42
CA ALA A 235 -4.10 3.17 16.79
C ALA A 235 -2.57 3.07 16.85
N ASN A 236 -1.94 2.36 15.92
CA ASN A 236 -0.50 2.28 15.86
C ASN A 236 0.16 3.63 15.53
N ILE A 237 -0.38 4.39 14.57
CA ILE A 237 0.14 5.72 14.22
C ILE A 237 0.03 6.67 15.41
N LEU A 238 -1.15 6.75 16.05
CA LEU A 238 -1.37 7.63 17.20
C LEU A 238 -0.53 7.25 18.41
N GLN A 239 -0.27 5.95 18.62
CA GLN A 239 0.68 5.51 19.65
C GLN A 239 2.09 6.01 19.34
N ILE A 240 2.57 5.81 18.10
CA ILE A 240 3.91 6.26 17.70
C ILE A 240 4.04 7.77 17.86
N GLU A 241 3.05 8.54 17.41
CA GLU A 241 3.03 9.99 17.55
C GLU A 241 3.09 10.41 19.02
N ALA A 242 2.23 9.84 19.88
CA ALA A 242 2.22 10.11 21.31
C ALA A 242 3.56 9.81 22.01
N TRP A 243 4.30 8.81 21.53
CA TRP A 243 5.63 8.46 22.05
C TRP A 243 6.75 9.34 21.50
N LEU A 244 6.61 9.88 20.29
CA LEU A 244 7.62 10.74 19.66
C LEU A 244 7.44 12.21 20.00
N ASP A 245 6.22 12.67 20.27
CA ASP A 245 5.89 14.08 20.45
C ASP A 245 6.74 14.78 21.52
N PRO A 246 6.93 14.21 22.74
CA PRO A 246 7.78 14.84 23.76
C PRO A 246 9.23 15.08 23.29
N ALA A 247 9.76 14.18 22.45
CA ALA A 247 11.12 14.27 21.92
C ALA A 247 11.22 15.16 20.66
N LEU A 248 10.11 15.42 19.97
CA LEU A 248 10.05 16.28 18.78
C LEU A 248 9.77 17.74 19.15
N VAL A 249 8.92 17.99 20.15
CA VAL A 249 8.68 19.32 20.72
C VAL A 249 9.96 19.87 21.35
N SER A 250 10.73 19.05 22.07
CA SER A 250 12.01 19.45 22.67
C SER A 250 13.15 19.75 21.67
N ARG A 251 12.93 19.59 20.36
CA ARG A 251 13.89 19.93 19.30
C ARG A 251 13.54 21.23 18.54
N GLN A 252 12.42 21.88 18.90
CA GLN A 252 12.02 23.17 18.35
C GLN A 252 12.40 24.36 19.26
N GLU A 253 12.96 24.08 20.44
CA GLU A 253 13.70 25.03 21.30
C GLU A 253 15.21 24.93 21.04
#